data_AF-A0A5B8N3Z8-F1
#
_entry.id   AF-A0A5B8N3Z8-F1
#
_cell.length_a   1.000
_cell.length_b   1.000
_cell.length_c   1.000
_cell.angle_alpha   90.00
_cell.angle_beta   90.00
_cell.angle_gamma   90.00
#
_symmetry.space_group_name_H-M   'P 1'
#
loop_
_entity.id
_entity.type
_entity.pdbx_description
1 polymer ?
#
loop_
_entity_poly.entity_id
_entity_poly.type
_entity_poly.pdbx_seq_one_letter_code
_entity_poly.pdbx_strand_id
1 'polypeptide(L)'
;MKQPMQNLSVRTALSGKRILLTGTTGFLAKVVLEKLIRAVPDVGRLILLIRGGRGGDGARERFEREIATSSVFDRLREEQPDFLERFFADKVECLTGEVTEAGFGLPASKFVELAGRVDVIINAAASVNFREPLDQALAINTLSLHHLTALARAADAPLVQISTCYVNGYNRGEMREQIVKPAGAAIPRHRDGYYDVEALIGKLQKKIERIKARVRDPKLLERRLTELGIAESNRHGWNDTYTFTKWMGEQLAMRGMHGRALGILRPSIIESVLQEPAPGWIEGVKVADAIILAYARGKTSFFPAKTDGVIDIIPADLVANSILLTTAEAIAEPAQHRIYQCCSGSGNPILMGDVIRLLEGESKRNWRAYDRLFYSEPKHDFRVVNNTTFRLMMGCMGVVVGVRSAAQRLLGAGGASRSLEALRTTRTLAITFSFYTQPRYRFHNAKLLALAQRFGSEEGYLFPVDARLINWPDYLCRIHMTGLNRYALRRREAAAASSPAGVALPAPQAAR
;
A
#
# COMPACT_ATOMS: atom_id res chain seq x y z
N MET A 1 -27.80 23.70 21.32
CA MET A 1 -26.97 24.61 20.49
C MET A 1 -26.11 23.77 19.58
N LYS A 2 -26.27 23.85 18.25
CA LYS A 2 -25.29 23.30 17.31
C LYS A 2 -24.04 24.18 17.42
N GLN A 3 -22.88 23.62 17.75
CA GLN A 3 -21.62 24.35 17.61
C GLN A 3 -21.53 24.90 16.18
N PRO A 4 -21.14 26.16 15.97
CA PRO A 4 -20.95 26.67 14.62
C PRO A 4 -19.94 25.77 13.91
N MET A 5 -20.26 25.34 12.68
CA MET A 5 -19.31 24.57 11.86
C MET A 5 -18.05 25.42 11.69
N GLN A 6 -16.98 25.07 12.40
CA GLN A 6 -15.66 25.61 12.09
C GLN A 6 -15.27 25.08 10.71
N ASN A 7 -15.18 25.98 9.73
CA ASN A 7 -14.62 25.65 8.43
C ASN A 7 -13.12 25.42 8.60
N LEU A 8 -12.70 24.16 8.65
CA LEU A 8 -11.28 23.80 8.64
C LEU A 8 -10.67 24.15 7.26
N SER A 9 -9.37 24.42 7.24
CA SER A 9 -8.58 24.68 6.03
C SER A 9 -7.28 23.91 6.13
N VAL A 10 -6.96 23.10 5.13
CA VAL A 10 -5.71 22.32 5.10
C VAL A 10 -4.52 23.28 5.02
N ARG A 11 -4.63 24.28 4.14
CA ARG A 11 -3.58 25.28 3.93
C ARG A 11 -3.27 26.03 5.22
N THR A 12 -4.29 26.59 5.87
CA THR A 12 -4.13 27.34 7.11
C THR A 12 -3.59 26.46 8.25
N ALA A 13 -4.07 25.21 8.37
CA ALA A 13 -3.64 24.31 9.43
C ALA A 13 -2.17 23.88 9.29
N LEU A 14 -1.69 23.72 8.05
CA LEU A 14 -0.33 23.25 7.72
C LEU A 14 0.66 24.38 7.43
N SER A 15 0.17 25.62 7.28
CA SER A 15 0.99 26.83 7.12
C SER A 15 2.02 26.95 8.24
N GLY A 16 3.29 27.16 7.87
CA GLY A 16 4.39 27.29 8.81
C GLY A 16 4.74 26.02 9.61
N LYS A 17 4.01 24.90 9.44
CA LYS A 17 4.25 23.66 10.19
C LYS A 17 5.46 22.90 9.67
N ARG A 18 6.11 22.17 10.58
CA ARG A 18 7.25 21.29 10.33
C ARG A 18 6.74 19.85 10.38
N ILE A 19 6.58 19.24 9.21
CA ILE A 19 5.95 17.94 9.03
C ILE A 19 7.03 16.87 8.93
N LEU A 20 7.04 15.89 9.83
CA LEU A 20 7.82 14.67 9.66
C LEU A 20 7.03 13.69 8.78
N LEU A 21 7.59 13.31 7.63
CA LEU A 21 7.00 12.34 6.71
C LEU A 21 7.95 11.14 6.54
N THR A 22 7.46 9.95 6.84
CA THR A 22 8.21 8.70 6.67
C THR A 22 7.75 7.92 5.45
N GLY A 23 8.62 7.09 4.87
CA GLY A 23 8.24 6.22 3.74
C GLY A 23 8.15 6.93 2.39
N THR A 24 8.84 8.06 2.26
CA THR A 24 8.84 8.96 1.09
C THR A 24 9.43 8.36 -0.18
N THR A 25 10.16 7.25 -0.08
CA THR A 25 10.59 6.48 -1.25
C THR A 25 9.45 5.72 -1.91
N GLY A 26 8.34 5.51 -1.17
CA GLY A 26 7.17 4.77 -1.65
C GLY A 26 6.14 5.63 -2.40
N PHE A 27 5.41 4.94 -3.28
CA PHE A 27 4.35 5.47 -4.15
C PHE A 27 3.43 6.51 -3.50
N LEU A 28 2.69 6.15 -2.44
CA LEU A 28 1.68 7.04 -1.84
C LEU A 28 2.32 8.28 -1.20
N ALA A 29 3.45 8.11 -0.51
CA ALA A 29 4.12 9.22 0.17
C ALA A 29 4.68 10.24 -0.82
N LYS A 30 5.07 9.83 -2.03
CA LYS A 30 5.44 10.72 -3.13
C LYS A 30 4.26 11.58 -3.60
N VAL A 31 3.06 11.00 -3.71
CA VAL A 31 1.83 11.76 -4.05
C VAL A 31 1.49 12.76 -2.94
N VAL A 32 1.61 12.37 -1.67
CA VAL A 32 1.42 13.29 -0.52
C VAL A 32 2.43 14.42 -0.55
N LEU A 33 3.71 14.10 -0.80
CA LEU A 33 4.78 15.08 -0.89
C LEU A 33 4.54 16.08 -2.02
N GLU A 34 4.20 15.61 -3.23
CA GLU A 34 3.83 16.50 -4.34
C GLU A 34 2.64 17.38 -3.99
N LYS A 35 1.58 16.80 -3.41
CA LYS A 35 0.38 17.56 -3.04
C LYS A 35 0.69 18.64 -2.00
N LEU A 36 1.54 18.35 -1.02
CA LEU A 36 2.00 19.34 -0.03
C LEU A 36 2.75 20.49 -0.69
N ILE A 37 3.71 20.19 -1.58
CA ILE A 37 4.50 21.21 -2.28
C ILE A 37 3.61 22.13 -3.11
N ARG A 38 2.66 21.55 -3.85
CA ARG A 38 1.79 22.30 -4.76
C ARG A 38 0.67 23.05 -4.05
N ALA A 39 0.04 22.44 -3.06
CA ALA A 39 -1.17 22.98 -2.43
C ALA A 39 -0.90 23.75 -1.14
N VAL A 40 0.25 23.53 -0.48
CA VAL A 40 0.64 24.18 0.79
C VAL A 40 2.08 24.73 0.69
N PRO A 41 2.35 25.68 -0.23
CA PRO A 41 3.70 26.19 -0.47
C PRO A 41 4.30 26.93 0.75
N ASP A 42 3.45 27.40 1.66
CA ASP A 42 3.80 28.10 2.89
C ASP A 42 4.09 27.16 4.09
N VAL A 43 4.12 25.84 3.87
CA VAL A 43 4.59 24.89 4.89
C VAL A 43 5.97 25.29 5.41
N GLY A 44 6.21 25.14 6.70
CA GLY A 44 7.44 25.56 7.35
C GLY A 44 8.63 24.74 6.87
N ARG A 45 8.53 23.41 7.04
CA ARG A 45 9.56 22.44 6.63
C ARG A 45 8.95 21.05 6.45
N LEU A 46 9.42 20.30 5.45
CA LEU A 46 9.13 18.89 5.26
C LEU A 46 10.38 18.08 5.66
N ILE A 47 10.32 17.42 6.81
CA ILE A 47 11.39 16.58 7.33
C ILE A 47 11.12 15.16 6.83
N LEU A 48 11.97 14.67 5.92
CA LEU A 48 11.81 13.35 5.31
C LEU A 48 12.75 12.36 6.01
N LEU A 49 12.18 11.44 6.79
CA LEU A 49 12.95 10.35 7.39
C LEU A 49 13.18 9.26 6.32
N ILE A 50 14.43 9.14 5.87
CA ILE A 50 14.83 8.24 4.79
C ILE A 50 15.89 7.29 5.33
N ARG A 51 15.67 5.99 5.12
CA ARG A 51 16.63 4.94 5.47
C ARG A 51 17.94 5.13 4.70
N GLY A 52 19.08 5.08 5.39
CA GLY A 52 20.40 5.07 4.74
C GLY A 52 20.55 3.94 3.73
N GLY A 53 21.26 4.20 2.63
CA GLY A 53 21.57 3.20 1.61
C GLY A 53 22.58 2.17 2.10
N ARG A 54 22.52 0.95 1.57
CA ARG A 54 23.49 -0.13 1.91
C ARG A 54 24.93 0.19 1.46
N GLY A 55 25.11 1.14 0.54
CA GLY A 55 26.41 1.61 0.05
C GLY A 55 27.00 2.80 0.81
N GLY A 56 26.36 3.25 1.89
CA GLY A 56 26.78 4.44 2.64
C GLY A 56 26.04 5.73 2.27
N ASP A 57 25.20 5.71 1.24
CA ASP A 57 24.36 6.86 0.87
C ASP A 57 23.53 7.35 2.07
N GLY A 58 23.60 8.66 2.34
CA GLY A 58 22.73 9.34 3.28
C GLY A 58 21.34 9.60 2.70
N ALA A 59 20.49 10.19 3.54
CA ALA A 59 19.13 10.55 3.15
C ALA A 59 19.07 11.54 1.98
N ARG A 60 20.03 12.46 1.87
CA ARG A 60 20.03 13.48 0.81
C ARG A 60 20.32 12.88 -0.56
N GLU A 61 21.35 12.03 -0.70
CA GLU A 61 21.61 11.38 -2.00
C GLU A 61 20.45 10.47 -2.43
N ARG A 62 19.84 9.75 -1.47
CA ARG A 62 18.63 8.95 -1.75
C ARG A 62 17.45 9.83 -2.18
N PHE A 63 17.23 10.96 -1.52
CA PHE A 63 16.18 11.90 -1.91
C PHE A 63 16.38 12.36 -3.35
N GLU A 64 17.59 12.82 -3.70
CA GLU A 64 17.90 13.31 -5.03
C GLU A 64 17.70 12.23 -6.09
N ARG A 65 18.16 11.01 -5.83
CA ARG A 65 18.10 9.91 -6.79
C ARG A 65 16.73 9.27 -6.94
N GLU A 66 15.97 9.11 -5.85
CA GLU A 66 14.78 8.24 -5.80
C GLU A 66 13.47 9.02 -5.64
N ILE A 67 13.53 10.27 -5.17
CA ILE A 67 12.37 11.11 -4.88
C ILE A 67 12.35 12.31 -5.82
N ALA A 68 13.35 13.19 -5.79
CA ALA A 68 13.36 14.43 -6.57
C ALA A 68 13.29 14.21 -8.09
N THR A 69 13.85 13.09 -8.58
CA THR A 69 13.80 12.66 -9.98
C THR A 69 12.52 11.94 -10.37
N SER A 70 11.62 11.65 -9.41
CA SER A 70 10.38 10.95 -9.70
C SER A 70 9.50 11.77 -10.64
N SER A 71 8.82 11.07 -11.56
CA SER A 71 7.90 11.67 -12.51
C SER A 71 6.62 12.23 -11.89
N VAL A 72 6.38 11.95 -10.61
CA VAL A 72 5.28 12.58 -9.85
C VAL A 72 5.40 14.11 -9.87
N PHE A 73 6.64 14.62 -9.91
CA PHE A 73 6.94 16.05 -9.91
C PHE A 73 7.05 16.64 -11.33
N ASP A 74 6.82 15.87 -12.40
CA ASP A 74 6.98 16.35 -13.79
C ASP A 74 6.17 17.60 -14.06
N ARG A 75 4.90 17.63 -13.63
CA ARG A 75 4.04 18.80 -13.78
C ARG A 75 4.63 20.05 -13.12
N LEU A 76 5.09 19.95 -11.87
CA LEU A 76 5.73 21.07 -11.17
C LEU A 76 7.05 21.46 -11.82
N ARG A 77 7.82 20.49 -12.32
CA ARG A 77 9.09 20.73 -13.00
C ARG A 77 8.91 21.43 -14.34
N GLU A 78 7.80 21.17 -15.04
CA GLU A 78 7.43 21.81 -16.30
C GLU A 78 6.80 23.20 -16.08
N GLU A 79 5.88 23.32 -15.13
CA GLU A 79 5.12 24.56 -14.89
C GLU A 79 5.90 25.59 -14.03
N GLN A 80 6.68 25.13 -13.05
CA GLN A 80 7.34 25.99 -12.05
C GLN A 80 8.71 25.44 -11.59
N PRO A 81 9.71 25.29 -12.50
CA PRO A 81 11.01 24.68 -12.20
C PRO A 81 11.76 25.37 -11.05
N ASP A 82 11.90 26.70 -11.11
CA ASP A 82 12.63 27.48 -10.10
C ASP A 82 11.98 27.37 -8.72
N PHE A 83 10.65 27.30 -8.66
CA PHE A 83 9.93 27.12 -7.41
C PHE A 83 10.22 25.74 -6.82
N LEU A 84 10.14 24.68 -7.63
CA LEU A 84 10.38 23.32 -7.17
C LEU A 84 11.82 23.15 -6.67
N GLU A 85 12.80 23.68 -7.41
CA GLU A 85 14.21 23.64 -7.02
C GLU A 85 14.44 24.35 -5.68
N ARG A 86 13.95 25.59 -5.54
CA ARG A 86 14.04 26.33 -4.27
C ARG A 86 13.31 25.63 -3.15
N PHE A 87 12.14 25.05 -3.40
CA PHE A 87 11.40 24.30 -2.39
C PHE A 87 12.22 23.09 -1.89
N PHE A 88 12.82 22.31 -2.79
CA PHE A 88 13.68 21.18 -2.43
C PHE A 88 14.95 21.58 -1.68
N ALA A 89 15.49 22.79 -1.93
CA ALA A 89 16.64 23.31 -1.21
C ALA A 89 16.26 23.85 0.18
N ASP A 90 15.21 24.66 0.25
CA ASP A 90 14.92 25.48 1.42
C ASP A 90 13.96 24.79 2.40
N LYS A 91 13.01 24.00 1.89
CA LYS A 91 11.89 23.46 2.66
C LYS A 91 11.99 21.96 2.90
N VAL A 92 12.81 21.21 2.17
CA VAL A 92 12.99 19.76 2.36
C VAL A 92 14.25 19.47 3.18
N GLU A 93 14.07 18.95 4.40
CA GLU A 93 15.14 18.42 5.24
C GLU A 93 15.19 16.90 5.12
N CYS A 94 16.31 16.35 4.65
CA CYS A 94 16.50 14.91 4.53
C CYS A 94 17.20 14.37 5.80
N LEU A 95 16.51 13.53 6.55
CA LEU A 95 17.01 12.94 7.80
C LEU A 95 17.30 11.46 7.60
N THR A 96 18.57 11.07 7.76
CA THR A 96 18.98 9.66 7.70
C THR A 96 18.54 8.95 8.98
N GLY A 97 17.70 7.92 8.85
CA GLY A 97 17.30 7.07 9.97
C GLY A 97 16.40 5.90 9.56
N GLU A 98 16.24 4.93 10.45
CA GLU A 98 15.45 3.71 10.22
C GLU A 98 14.29 3.64 11.20
N VAL A 99 13.06 3.60 10.68
CA VAL A 99 11.85 3.64 11.51
C VAL A 99 11.72 2.40 12.41
N THR A 100 12.39 1.30 12.08
CA THR A 100 12.41 0.08 12.89
C THR A 100 13.43 0.09 14.03
N GLU A 101 14.28 1.10 14.12
CA GLU A 101 15.30 1.22 15.16
C GLU A 101 14.85 2.18 16.27
N ALA A 102 15.35 1.93 17.49
CA ALA A 102 15.10 2.81 18.63
C ALA A 102 15.57 4.24 18.33
N GLY A 103 14.70 5.23 18.57
CA GLY A 103 14.99 6.63 18.24
C GLY A 103 15.28 6.87 16.76
N PHE A 104 14.80 5.98 15.88
CA PHE A 104 15.09 5.95 14.44
C PHE A 104 16.56 5.68 14.07
N GLY A 105 17.33 5.10 15.00
CA GLY A 105 18.79 4.94 14.86
C GLY A 105 19.56 6.24 15.12
N LEU A 106 18.89 7.30 15.59
CA LEU A 106 19.52 8.57 15.91
C LEU A 106 20.17 8.55 17.29
N PRO A 107 21.26 9.30 17.49
CA PRO A 107 21.74 9.63 18.84
C PRO A 107 20.64 10.31 19.65
N ALA A 108 20.60 10.07 20.97
CA ALA A 108 19.57 10.61 21.85
C ALA A 108 19.45 12.15 21.77
N SER A 109 20.58 12.86 21.64
CA SER A 109 20.58 14.33 21.45
C SER A 109 19.87 14.75 20.17
N LYS A 110 20.09 14.03 19.06
CA LYS A 110 19.42 14.29 17.77
C LYS A 110 17.94 13.92 17.81
N PHE A 111 17.56 12.89 18.54
CA PHE A 111 16.14 12.57 18.77
C PHE A 111 15.42 13.69 19.53
N VAL A 112 16.02 14.23 20.59
CA VAL A 112 15.46 15.37 21.34
C VAL A 112 15.40 16.63 20.46
N GLU A 113 16.44 16.90 19.67
CA GLU A 113 16.47 18.00 18.72
C GLU A 113 15.37 17.88 17.65
N LEU A 114 15.10 16.66 17.17
CA LEU A 114 14.00 16.38 16.25
C LEU A 114 12.65 16.62 16.93
N ALA A 115 12.46 16.10 18.16
CA ALA A 115 11.22 16.27 18.91
C ALA A 115 10.87 17.75 19.12
N GLY A 116 11.84 18.62 19.41
CA GLY A 116 11.61 20.07 19.55
C GLY A 116 11.26 20.80 18.24
N ARG A 117 11.35 20.12 17.09
CA ARG A 117 11.18 20.71 15.76
C ARG A 117 10.03 20.14 14.94
N VAL A 118 9.31 19.12 15.43
CA VAL A 118 8.22 18.48 14.68
C VAL A 118 6.88 18.95 15.20
N ASP A 119 6.03 19.46 14.30
CA ASP A 119 4.69 19.92 14.64
C ASP A 119 3.62 18.86 14.33
N VAL A 120 3.90 17.92 13.41
CA VAL A 120 3.01 16.81 13.05
C VAL A 120 3.79 15.69 12.39
N ILE A 121 3.39 14.44 12.62
CA ILE A 121 4.01 13.25 12.04
C ILE A 121 3.01 12.55 11.13
N ILE A 122 3.40 12.28 9.88
CA ILE A 122 2.67 11.45 8.93
C ILE A 122 3.49 10.18 8.69
N ASN A 123 3.01 9.05 9.23
CA ASN A 123 3.64 7.75 8.99
C ASN A 123 3.00 7.02 7.81
N ALA A 124 3.67 7.09 6.66
CA ALA A 124 3.37 6.27 5.48
C ALA A 124 4.38 5.12 5.28
N ALA A 125 5.34 4.91 6.20
CA ALA A 125 6.28 3.80 6.11
C ALA A 125 5.54 2.49 6.40
N ALA A 126 5.62 1.56 5.46
CA ALA A 126 5.06 0.22 5.59
C ALA A 126 5.77 -0.71 4.61
N SER A 127 5.85 -1.99 4.97
CA SER A 127 5.98 -3.02 3.95
C SER A 127 4.60 -3.47 3.53
N VAL A 128 4.35 -3.45 2.22
CA VAL A 128 3.08 -3.88 1.59
C VAL A 128 3.19 -5.27 0.96
N ASN A 129 4.26 -6.01 1.26
CA ASN A 129 4.47 -7.34 0.72
C ASN A 129 3.70 -8.40 1.53
N PHE A 130 2.68 -8.99 0.92
CA PHE A 130 1.81 -10.01 1.54
C PHE A 130 2.53 -11.29 1.98
N ARG A 131 3.74 -11.56 1.46
CA ARG A 131 4.56 -12.74 1.77
C ARG A 131 5.87 -12.39 2.46
N GLU A 132 5.98 -11.20 3.01
CA GLU A 132 7.16 -10.80 3.78
C GLU A 132 7.37 -11.72 5.00
N PRO A 133 8.63 -12.06 5.33
CA PRO A 133 8.96 -12.72 6.58
C PRO A 133 8.33 -12.02 7.78
N LEU A 134 7.75 -12.80 8.70
CA LEU A 134 6.99 -12.24 9.83
C LEU A 134 7.81 -11.27 10.69
N ASP A 135 9.12 -11.51 10.84
CA ASP A 135 9.99 -10.64 11.63
C ASP A 135 10.17 -9.26 11.01
N GLN A 136 10.35 -9.19 9.69
CA GLN A 136 10.42 -7.94 8.94
C GLN A 136 9.07 -7.22 8.96
N ALA A 137 7.97 -7.94 8.70
CA ALA A 137 6.63 -7.37 8.72
C ALA A 137 6.25 -6.81 10.10
N LEU A 138 6.58 -7.52 11.19
CA LEU A 138 6.39 -7.04 12.55
C LEU A 138 7.25 -5.80 12.84
N ALA A 139 8.53 -5.81 12.45
CA ALA A 139 9.42 -4.67 12.68
C ALA A 139 8.87 -3.38 12.06
N ILE A 140 8.50 -3.43 10.78
CA ILE A 140 8.08 -2.24 10.02
C ILE A 140 6.64 -1.81 10.28
N ASN A 141 5.68 -2.73 10.34
CA ASN A 141 4.26 -2.39 10.41
C ASN A 141 3.70 -2.35 11.84
N THR A 142 4.41 -2.92 12.81
CA THR A 142 3.96 -3.03 14.20
C THR A 142 4.93 -2.34 15.16
N LEU A 143 6.16 -2.84 15.31
CA LEU A 143 7.08 -2.41 16.37
C LEU A 143 7.60 -0.98 16.17
N SER A 144 7.77 -0.54 14.93
CA SER A 144 8.13 0.84 14.58
C SER A 144 7.20 1.89 15.19
N LEU A 145 5.94 1.53 15.48
CA LEU A 145 4.98 2.43 16.12
C LEU A 145 5.38 2.78 17.55
N HIS A 146 6.18 1.96 18.25
CA HIS A 146 6.73 2.38 19.53
C HIS A 146 7.65 3.60 19.37
N HIS A 147 8.46 3.65 18.32
CA HIS A 147 9.39 4.74 18.07
C HIS A 147 8.67 6.00 17.57
N LEU A 148 7.68 5.83 16.68
CA LEU A 148 6.85 6.93 16.18
C LEU A 148 6.01 7.56 17.29
N THR A 149 5.36 6.75 18.13
CA THR A 149 4.56 7.28 19.25
C THR A 149 5.45 7.90 20.33
N ALA A 150 6.65 7.37 20.56
CA ALA A 150 7.62 8.00 21.45
C ALA A 150 8.02 9.40 20.95
N LEU A 151 8.31 9.56 19.65
CA LEU A 151 8.60 10.87 19.07
C LEU A 151 7.38 11.80 19.17
N ALA A 152 6.20 11.33 18.75
CA ALA A 152 4.97 12.12 18.78
C ALA A 152 4.70 12.66 20.18
N ARG A 153 4.90 11.84 21.21
CA ARG A 153 4.78 12.24 22.61
C ARG A 153 5.85 13.23 23.07
N ALA A 154 7.09 13.04 22.65
CA ALA A 154 8.20 13.93 22.99
C ALA A 154 8.05 15.31 22.33
N ALA A 155 7.49 15.34 21.13
CA ALA A 155 7.23 16.55 20.35
C ALA A 155 5.90 17.25 20.71
N ASP A 156 5.04 16.59 21.50
CA ASP A 156 3.62 16.95 21.63
C ASP A 156 2.92 17.16 20.28
N ALA A 157 3.22 16.27 19.32
CA ALA A 157 2.74 16.36 17.95
C ALA A 157 1.65 15.32 17.68
N PRO A 158 0.60 15.65 16.90
CA PRO A 158 -0.32 14.66 16.34
C PRO A 158 0.42 13.63 15.47
N LEU A 159 -0.09 12.40 15.48
CA LEU A 159 0.34 11.33 14.59
C LEU A 159 -0.76 10.95 13.61
N VAL A 160 -0.46 10.94 12.32
CA VAL A 160 -1.31 10.37 11.28
C VAL A 160 -0.68 9.07 10.79
N GLN A 161 -1.32 7.95 11.11
CA GLN A 161 -0.90 6.61 10.74
C GLN A 161 -1.64 6.12 9.49
N ILE A 162 -0.91 5.82 8.42
CA ILE A 162 -1.48 5.11 7.28
C ILE A 162 -1.63 3.63 7.63
N SER A 163 -2.83 3.10 7.48
CA SER A 163 -3.17 1.70 7.65
C SER A 163 -3.78 1.13 6.36
N THR A 164 -4.79 0.27 6.45
CA THR A 164 -5.50 -0.28 5.30
C THR A 164 -6.90 -0.72 5.69
N CYS A 165 -7.89 -0.62 4.80
CA CYS A 165 -9.24 -1.15 5.02
C CYS A 165 -9.20 -2.67 5.30
N TYR A 166 -8.18 -3.38 4.82
CA TYR A 166 -8.05 -4.82 4.93
C TYR A 166 -7.64 -5.33 6.32
N VAL A 167 -7.37 -4.44 7.29
CA VAL A 167 -7.25 -4.82 8.71
C VAL A 167 -8.52 -5.49 9.25
N ASN A 168 -9.64 -5.39 8.53
CA ASN A 168 -10.88 -6.13 8.80
C ASN A 168 -10.75 -7.66 8.70
N GLY A 169 -9.72 -8.20 8.04
CA GLY A 169 -9.46 -9.64 8.00
C GLY A 169 -10.68 -10.46 7.52
N TYR A 170 -10.94 -11.60 8.15
CA TYR A 170 -12.06 -12.49 7.81
C TYR A 170 -13.43 -12.06 8.37
N ASN A 171 -13.57 -10.85 8.93
CA ASN A 171 -14.88 -10.28 9.26
C ASN A 171 -15.77 -10.20 8.00
N ARG A 172 -17.08 -9.98 8.17
CA ARG A 172 -18.05 -9.97 7.05
C ARG A 172 -19.10 -8.87 7.23
N GLY A 173 -19.71 -8.45 6.13
CA GLY A 173 -20.76 -7.42 6.11
C GLY A 173 -20.22 -5.99 5.99
N GLU A 174 -20.91 -5.03 6.59
CA GLU A 174 -20.60 -3.60 6.43
C GLU A 174 -19.48 -3.17 7.41
N MET A 175 -18.30 -2.87 6.87
CA MET A 175 -17.12 -2.49 7.65
C MET A 175 -17.02 -0.98 7.78
N ARG A 176 -17.37 -0.47 8.96
CA ARG A 176 -17.37 0.97 9.30
C ARG A 176 -16.04 1.41 9.93
N GLU A 177 -15.86 2.73 10.00
CA GLU A 177 -14.71 3.40 10.59
C GLU A 177 -14.66 3.25 12.12
N GLN A 178 -14.21 2.07 12.58
CA GLN A 178 -14.14 1.70 13.99
C GLN A 178 -12.95 0.76 14.28
N ILE A 179 -12.69 0.53 15.56
CA ILE A 179 -11.70 -0.46 16.01
C ILE A 179 -12.19 -1.85 15.60
N VAL A 180 -11.34 -2.57 14.88
CA VAL A 180 -11.68 -3.89 14.33
C VAL A 180 -11.40 -4.98 15.36
N LYS A 181 -12.36 -5.90 15.54
CA LYS A 181 -12.19 -7.11 16.35
C LYS A 181 -11.46 -8.22 15.58
N PRO A 182 -10.65 -9.06 16.25
CA PRO A 182 -10.14 -10.28 15.65
C PRO A 182 -11.29 -11.18 15.17
N ALA A 183 -11.16 -11.74 13.97
CA ALA A 183 -12.14 -12.68 13.41
C ALA A 183 -11.87 -14.14 13.79
N GLY A 184 -10.67 -14.43 14.34
CA GLY A 184 -10.25 -15.75 14.78
C GLY A 184 -10.00 -15.79 16.29
N ALA A 185 -8.82 -16.28 16.69
CA ALA A 185 -8.46 -16.39 18.10
C ALA A 185 -8.58 -15.06 18.86
N ALA A 186 -9.23 -15.12 20.03
CA ALA A 186 -9.50 -13.96 20.87
C ALA A 186 -8.20 -13.29 21.35
N ILE A 187 -8.24 -11.97 21.39
CA ILE A 187 -7.19 -11.10 21.95
C ILE A 187 -7.86 -10.24 23.03
N PRO A 188 -7.28 -10.11 24.23
CA PRO A 188 -7.87 -9.28 25.28
C PRO A 188 -8.07 -7.84 24.81
N ARG A 189 -9.21 -7.25 25.20
CA ARG A 189 -9.52 -5.85 24.89
C ARG A 189 -9.28 -5.00 26.13
N HIS A 190 -8.53 -3.91 25.96
CA HIS A 190 -8.31 -2.92 27.00
C HIS A 190 -9.57 -2.08 27.22
N ARG A 191 -9.73 -1.53 28.43
CA ARG A 191 -10.87 -0.66 28.79
C ARG A 191 -10.97 0.60 27.93
N ASP A 192 -9.84 1.11 27.44
CA ASP A 192 -9.76 2.28 26.55
C ASP A 192 -10.09 1.94 25.09
N GLY A 193 -10.53 0.70 24.82
CA GLY A 193 -11.13 0.31 23.54
C GLY A 193 -10.22 -0.43 22.56
N TYR A 194 -8.89 -0.27 22.64
CA TYR A 194 -7.91 -1.00 21.82
C TYR A 194 -7.67 -2.43 22.32
N TYR A 195 -7.04 -3.29 21.50
CA TYR A 195 -6.69 -4.66 21.89
C TYR A 195 -5.27 -4.74 22.46
N ASP A 196 -5.08 -5.50 23.54
CA ASP A 196 -3.77 -5.73 24.14
C ASP A 196 -2.98 -6.76 23.32
N VAL A 197 -2.14 -6.23 22.43
CA VAL A 197 -1.34 -7.03 21.50
C VAL A 197 0.07 -7.34 22.03
N GLU A 198 0.49 -6.80 23.17
CA GLU A 198 1.87 -6.97 23.66
C GLU A 198 2.19 -8.43 23.96
N ALA A 199 1.28 -9.10 24.68
CA ALA A 199 1.45 -10.52 25.00
C ALA A 199 1.48 -11.40 23.74
N LEU A 200 0.76 -11.00 22.69
CA LEU A 200 0.79 -11.68 21.39
C LEU A 200 2.11 -11.42 20.67
N ILE A 201 2.55 -10.17 20.57
CA ILE A 201 3.83 -9.76 19.97
C ILE A 201 4.98 -10.51 20.64
N GLY A 202 5.04 -10.55 21.97
CA GLY A 202 6.07 -11.29 22.70
C GLY A 202 6.07 -12.80 22.41
N LYS A 203 4.90 -13.41 22.17
CA LYS A 203 4.80 -14.80 21.72
C LYS A 203 5.31 -14.97 20.29
N LEU A 204 4.98 -14.05 19.38
CA LEU A 204 5.46 -14.08 17.99
C LEU A 204 6.98 -13.94 17.92
N GLN A 205 7.56 -12.98 18.65
CA GLN A 205 9.01 -12.79 18.74
C GLN A 205 9.71 -14.05 19.26
N LYS A 206 9.19 -14.70 20.33
CA LYS A 206 9.75 -15.98 20.82
C LYS A 206 9.71 -17.09 19.75
N LYS A 207 8.66 -17.15 18.92
CA LYS A 207 8.59 -18.12 17.81
C LYS A 207 9.62 -17.79 16.72
N ILE A 208 9.77 -16.52 16.37
CA ILE A 208 10.77 -16.04 15.41
C ILE A 208 12.18 -16.41 15.87
N GLU A 209 12.54 -16.09 17.12
CA GLU A 209 13.88 -16.37 17.65
C GLU A 209 14.20 -17.87 17.67
N ARG A 210 13.21 -18.72 17.98
CA ARG A 210 13.37 -20.17 17.89
C ARG A 210 13.67 -20.65 16.47
N ILE A 211 13.07 -20.04 15.45
CA ILE A 211 13.35 -20.37 14.04
C ILE A 211 14.75 -19.87 13.66
N LYS A 212 15.09 -18.61 13.98
CA LYS A 212 16.41 -18.01 13.71
C LYS A 212 17.55 -18.80 14.37
N ALA A 213 17.35 -19.32 15.57
CA ALA A 213 18.34 -20.13 16.27
C ALA A 213 18.60 -21.50 15.61
N ARG A 214 17.62 -22.06 14.89
CA ARG A 214 17.69 -23.42 14.32
C ARG A 214 18.01 -23.44 12.82
N VAL A 215 17.68 -22.37 12.09
CA VAL A 215 17.80 -22.33 10.63
C VAL A 215 18.92 -21.37 10.24
N ARG A 216 20.02 -21.93 9.72
CA ARG A 216 21.19 -21.15 9.27
C ARG A 216 21.11 -20.73 7.80
N ASP A 217 20.44 -21.53 6.96
CA ASP A 217 20.28 -21.21 5.54
C ASP A 217 19.35 -19.98 5.37
N PRO A 218 19.81 -18.88 4.72
CA PRO A 218 19.03 -17.65 4.62
C PRO A 218 17.71 -17.80 3.85
N LYS A 219 17.69 -18.60 2.77
CA LYS A 219 16.48 -18.77 1.95
C LYS A 219 15.44 -19.61 2.67
N LEU A 220 15.89 -20.65 3.39
CA LEU A 220 15.05 -21.46 4.23
C LEU A 220 14.53 -20.65 5.41
N LEU A 221 15.35 -19.79 6.01
CA LEU A 221 14.94 -18.90 7.10
C LEU A 221 13.82 -17.96 6.64
N GLU A 222 14.03 -17.26 5.51
CA GLU A 222 13.02 -16.40 4.90
C GLU A 222 11.70 -17.15 4.70
N ARG A 223 11.76 -18.32 4.06
CA ARG A 223 10.57 -19.16 3.82
C ARG A 223 9.86 -19.57 5.11
N ARG A 224 10.59 -20.01 6.13
CA ARG A 224 10.02 -20.45 7.42
C ARG A 224 9.36 -19.29 8.17
N LEU A 225 9.94 -18.11 8.11
CA LEU A 225 9.38 -16.92 8.74
C LEU A 225 8.14 -16.42 7.98
N THR A 226 8.11 -16.51 6.66
CA THR A 226 6.90 -16.26 5.86
C THR A 226 5.80 -17.29 6.20
N GLU A 227 6.12 -18.59 6.26
CA GLU A 227 5.18 -19.65 6.65
C GLU A 227 4.60 -19.40 8.06
N LEU A 228 5.43 -18.99 9.01
CA LEU A 228 4.99 -18.62 10.35
C LEU A 228 4.01 -17.44 10.31
N GLY A 229 4.33 -16.37 9.58
CA GLY A 229 3.45 -15.21 9.45
C GLY A 229 2.07 -15.55 8.91
N ILE A 230 2.02 -16.40 7.87
CA ILE A 230 0.77 -16.88 7.28
C ILE A 230 -0.03 -17.74 8.29
N ALA A 231 0.64 -18.61 9.05
CA ALA A 231 -0.05 -19.45 10.02
C ALA A 231 -0.65 -18.62 11.16
N GLU A 232 0.10 -17.66 11.69
CA GLU A 232 -0.35 -16.82 12.80
C GLU A 232 -1.43 -15.82 12.37
N SER A 233 -1.31 -15.19 11.20
CA SER A 233 -2.37 -14.30 10.68
C SER A 233 -3.69 -15.05 10.53
N ASN A 234 -3.68 -16.23 9.89
CA ASN A 234 -4.88 -17.05 9.71
C ASN A 234 -5.49 -17.50 11.03
N ARG A 235 -4.67 -17.90 12.00
CA ARG A 235 -5.11 -18.28 13.35
C ARG A 235 -5.89 -17.17 14.03
N HIS A 236 -5.46 -15.93 13.85
CA HIS A 236 -6.05 -14.76 14.50
C HIS A 236 -7.17 -14.10 13.67
N GLY A 237 -7.39 -14.57 12.44
CA GLY A 237 -8.52 -14.15 11.61
C GLY A 237 -8.16 -13.18 10.49
N TRP A 238 -6.90 -13.12 10.07
CA TRP A 238 -6.42 -12.33 8.94
C TRP A 238 -5.95 -13.22 7.80
N ASN A 239 -6.08 -12.72 6.58
CA ASN A 239 -5.76 -13.47 5.36
C ASN A 239 -4.26 -13.53 5.04
N ASP A 240 -3.52 -12.50 5.45
CA ASP A 240 -2.09 -12.39 5.20
C ASP A 240 -1.36 -11.70 6.36
N THR A 241 -0.03 -11.81 6.33
CA THR A 241 0.85 -11.24 7.36
C THR A 241 0.77 -9.70 7.40
N TYR A 242 0.57 -9.07 6.24
CA TYR A 242 0.52 -7.62 6.09
C TYR A 242 -0.65 -7.02 6.87
N THR A 243 -1.88 -7.44 6.56
CA THR A 243 -3.10 -6.95 7.20
C THR A 243 -3.09 -7.20 8.71
N PHE A 244 -2.56 -8.34 9.14
CA PHE A 244 -2.41 -8.70 10.55
C PHE A 244 -1.42 -7.76 11.28
N THR A 245 -0.25 -7.51 10.70
CA THR A 245 0.76 -6.63 11.31
C THR A 245 0.34 -5.15 11.29
N LYS A 246 -0.38 -4.69 10.25
CA LYS A 246 -1.01 -3.36 10.23
C LYS A 246 -2.06 -3.23 11.33
N TRP A 247 -2.90 -4.24 11.52
CA TRP A 247 -3.90 -4.24 12.59
C TRP A 247 -3.24 -4.15 13.98
N MET A 248 -2.17 -4.92 14.22
CA MET A 248 -1.40 -4.83 15.48
C MET A 248 -0.74 -3.45 15.66
N GLY A 249 -0.21 -2.88 14.58
CA GLY A 249 0.35 -1.53 14.58
C GLY A 249 -0.68 -0.46 14.97
N GLU A 250 -1.92 -0.56 14.50
CA GLU A 250 -3.00 0.33 14.93
C GLU A 250 -3.23 0.24 16.45
N GLN A 251 -3.16 -0.95 17.04
CA GLN A 251 -3.36 -1.12 18.49
C GLN A 251 -2.24 -0.46 19.29
N LEU A 252 -0.99 -0.61 18.84
CA LEU A 252 0.15 0.07 19.45
C LEU A 252 0.10 1.58 19.28
N ALA A 253 -0.33 2.07 18.11
CA ALA A 253 -0.50 3.51 17.88
C ALA A 253 -1.57 4.10 18.81
N MET A 254 -2.74 3.45 18.94
CA MET A 254 -3.79 3.89 19.86
C MET A 254 -3.29 3.90 21.31
N ARG A 255 -2.59 2.85 21.74
CA ARG A 255 -2.01 2.82 23.09
C ARG A 255 -0.98 3.93 23.31
N GLY A 256 -0.01 4.07 22.40
CA GLY A 256 1.08 5.03 22.52
C GLY A 256 0.62 6.49 22.45
N MET A 257 -0.46 6.75 21.71
CA MET A 257 -1.07 8.08 21.59
C MET A 257 -2.24 8.29 22.56
N HIS A 258 -2.42 7.48 23.59
CA HIS A 258 -3.48 7.69 24.57
C HIS A 258 -3.43 9.12 25.16
N GLY A 259 -4.56 9.85 25.07
CA GLY A 259 -4.66 11.26 25.47
C GLY A 259 -4.02 12.27 24.51
N ARG A 260 -3.54 11.84 23.34
CA ARG A 260 -2.94 12.68 22.28
C ARG A 260 -3.69 12.48 20.96
N ALA A 261 -3.48 13.37 20.00
CA ALA A 261 -4.15 13.26 18.70
C ALA A 261 -3.56 12.14 17.85
N LEU A 262 -4.44 11.25 17.36
CA LEU A 262 -4.10 10.17 16.45
C LEU A 262 -5.14 10.09 15.33
N GLY A 263 -4.72 10.22 14.08
CA GLY A 263 -5.52 9.88 12.91
C GLY A 263 -5.05 8.56 12.32
N ILE A 264 -5.92 7.56 12.22
CA ILE A 264 -5.65 6.33 11.46
C ILE A 264 -6.41 6.41 10.15
N LEU A 265 -5.70 6.52 9.03
CA LEU A 265 -6.31 6.51 7.70
C LEU A 265 -6.13 5.13 7.06
N ARG A 266 -7.24 4.49 6.70
CA ARG A 266 -7.29 3.17 6.06
C ARG A 266 -7.70 3.31 4.59
N PRO A 267 -6.76 3.34 3.63
CA PRO A 267 -7.09 3.19 2.22
C PRO A 267 -7.48 1.74 1.85
N SER A 268 -8.33 1.57 0.83
CA SER A 268 -8.52 0.30 0.12
C SER A 268 -7.39 0.08 -0.91
N ILE A 269 -7.63 -0.68 -2.01
CA ILE A 269 -6.56 -0.95 -2.99
C ILE A 269 -6.22 0.35 -3.70
N ILE A 270 -5.03 0.87 -3.42
CA ILE A 270 -4.56 2.11 -4.03
C ILE A 270 -4.05 1.83 -5.43
N GLU A 271 -4.69 2.46 -6.41
CA GLU A 271 -4.29 2.41 -7.83
C GLU A 271 -3.85 3.79 -8.32
N SER A 272 -3.62 3.92 -9.63
CA SER A 272 -3.12 5.15 -10.25
C SER A 272 -3.93 6.38 -9.85
N VAL A 273 -3.27 7.54 -9.84
CA VAL A 273 -3.90 8.84 -9.67
C VAL A 273 -5.08 9.04 -10.63
N LEU A 274 -6.18 9.62 -10.15
CA LEU A 274 -7.35 9.97 -10.96
C LEU A 274 -7.11 11.28 -11.73
N GLN A 275 -6.68 12.33 -11.04
CA GLN A 275 -6.52 13.68 -11.60
C GLN A 275 -5.11 14.25 -11.39
N GLU A 276 -4.60 14.26 -10.16
CA GLU A 276 -3.40 15.05 -9.81
C GLU A 276 -2.30 14.23 -9.12
N PRO A 277 -1.01 14.48 -9.41
CA PRO A 277 -0.47 15.53 -10.29
C PRO A 277 -0.61 15.26 -11.78
N ALA A 278 -0.68 13.99 -12.18
CA ALA A 278 -0.88 13.58 -13.56
C ALA A 278 -1.83 12.37 -13.61
N PRO A 279 -2.93 12.41 -14.38
CA PRO A 279 -3.85 11.28 -14.50
C PRO A 279 -3.12 10.00 -14.92
N GLY A 280 -3.37 8.91 -14.20
CA GLY A 280 -2.75 7.62 -14.46
C GLY A 280 -1.34 7.48 -13.87
N TRP A 281 -0.79 8.50 -13.20
CA TRP A 281 0.50 8.35 -12.54
C TRP A 281 0.45 7.23 -11.51
N ILE A 282 1.40 6.30 -11.63
CA ILE A 282 1.50 5.10 -10.80
C ILE A 282 2.96 4.67 -10.72
N GLU A 283 3.38 4.19 -9.56
CA GLU A 283 4.74 3.68 -9.37
C GLU A 283 4.71 2.18 -9.06
N GLY A 284 5.28 1.38 -9.94
CA GLY A 284 5.30 -0.08 -9.82
C GLY A 284 3.94 -0.74 -10.06
N VAL A 285 3.93 -2.07 -10.00
CA VAL A 285 2.75 -2.90 -10.26
C VAL A 285 1.99 -3.15 -8.95
N LYS A 286 0.71 -2.80 -8.92
CA LYS A 286 -0.21 -2.98 -7.79
C LYS A 286 -1.03 -4.26 -7.89
N VAL A 287 -1.98 -4.41 -6.97
CA VAL A 287 -2.79 -5.62 -6.83
C VAL A 287 -3.68 -5.84 -8.05
N ALA A 288 -4.40 -4.82 -8.51
CA ALA A 288 -5.23 -4.97 -9.71
C ALA A 288 -4.34 -5.12 -10.96
N ASP A 289 -3.25 -4.36 -11.06
CA ASP A 289 -2.30 -4.43 -12.17
C ASP A 289 -1.72 -5.83 -12.41
N ALA A 290 -1.46 -6.60 -11.34
CA ALA A 290 -0.93 -7.95 -11.47
C ALA A 290 -1.90 -8.88 -12.23
N ILE A 291 -3.20 -8.66 -12.08
CA ILE A 291 -4.26 -9.38 -12.81
C ILE A 291 -4.25 -8.92 -14.29
N ILE A 292 -4.20 -7.60 -14.51
CA ILE A 292 -4.11 -7.00 -15.85
C ILE A 292 -2.90 -7.54 -16.62
N LEU A 293 -1.74 -7.58 -15.98
CA LEU A 293 -0.49 -8.09 -16.56
C LEU A 293 -0.56 -9.60 -16.84
N ALA A 294 -1.15 -10.39 -15.96
CA ALA A 294 -1.30 -11.82 -16.19
C ALA A 294 -2.12 -12.11 -17.46
N TYR A 295 -3.18 -11.32 -17.67
CA TYR A 295 -3.98 -11.34 -18.90
C TYR A 295 -3.18 -10.84 -20.11
N ALA A 296 -2.63 -9.63 -20.04
CA ALA A 296 -1.95 -8.97 -21.16
C ALA A 296 -0.72 -9.75 -21.67
N ARG A 297 -0.07 -10.51 -20.79
CA ARG A 297 1.09 -11.36 -21.14
C ARG A 297 0.72 -12.77 -21.59
N GLY A 298 -0.56 -13.13 -21.63
CA GLY A 298 -1.01 -14.49 -21.93
C GLY A 298 -0.46 -15.55 -20.97
N LYS A 299 -0.03 -15.16 -19.76
CA LYS A 299 0.60 -16.06 -18.79
C LYS A 299 -0.41 -16.97 -18.10
N THR A 300 -1.67 -16.54 -18.01
CA THR A 300 -2.77 -17.31 -17.40
C THR A 300 -4.05 -17.10 -18.19
N SER A 301 -4.76 -18.17 -18.52
CA SER A 301 -6.08 -18.11 -19.18
C SER A 301 -7.27 -18.15 -18.22
N PHE A 302 -7.02 -18.34 -16.92
CA PHE A 302 -8.06 -18.33 -15.90
C PHE A 302 -7.58 -17.86 -14.52
N PHE A 303 -8.46 -17.22 -13.75
CA PHE A 303 -8.15 -16.63 -12.45
C PHE A 303 -9.28 -16.81 -11.42
N PRO A 304 -8.98 -17.05 -10.12
CA PRO A 304 -10.03 -17.20 -9.12
C PRO A 304 -10.57 -15.84 -8.67
N ALA A 305 -11.83 -15.54 -8.99
CA ALA A 305 -12.50 -14.31 -8.55
C ALA A 305 -14.01 -14.56 -8.39
N LYS A 306 -14.69 -13.69 -7.63
CA LYS A 306 -16.14 -13.63 -7.58
C LYS A 306 -16.60 -12.45 -8.42
N THR A 307 -17.27 -12.70 -9.54
CA THR A 307 -17.67 -11.66 -10.50
C THR A 307 -18.70 -10.69 -9.92
N ASP A 308 -19.48 -11.11 -8.95
CA ASP A 308 -20.47 -10.34 -8.20
C ASP A 308 -19.89 -9.66 -6.93
N GLY A 309 -18.61 -9.86 -6.64
CA GLY A 309 -17.93 -9.22 -5.51
C GLY A 309 -17.47 -7.81 -5.83
N VAL A 310 -17.68 -6.87 -4.90
CA VAL A 310 -17.16 -5.50 -4.99
C VAL A 310 -15.64 -5.52 -4.82
N ILE A 311 -14.87 -5.10 -5.81
CA ILE A 311 -13.44 -4.86 -5.64
C ILE A 311 -13.21 -3.39 -5.29
N ASP A 312 -12.67 -3.16 -4.09
CA ASP A 312 -12.55 -1.81 -3.55
C ASP A 312 -11.24 -1.15 -3.98
N ILE A 313 -11.32 -0.40 -5.08
CA ILE A 313 -10.21 0.38 -5.66
C ILE A 313 -10.38 1.86 -5.28
N ILE A 314 -9.28 2.53 -4.96
CA ILE A 314 -9.25 3.96 -4.68
C ILE A 314 -8.01 4.62 -5.35
N PRO A 315 -8.18 5.74 -6.07
CA PRO A 315 -7.06 6.51 -6.62
C PRO A 315 -6.15 7.11 -5.56
N ALA A 316 -4.84 7.11 -5.82
CA ALA A 316 -3.81 7.58 -4.86
C ALA A 316 -3.95 9.05 -4.46
N ASP A 317 -4.45 9.91 -5.35
CA ASP A 317 -4.68 11.34 -5.09
C ASP A 317 -5.83 11.58 -4.12
N LEU A 318 -6.91 10.81 -4.21
CA LEU A 318 -7.99 10.86 -3.19
C LEU A 318 -7.47 10.41 -1.82
N VAL A 319 -6.58 9.41 -1.79
CA VAL A 319 -5.93 8.98 -0.54
C VAL A 319 -5.02 10.07 0.00
N ALA A 320 -4.18 10.68 -0.83
CA ALA A 320 -3.30 11.78 -0.41
C ALA A 320 -4.10 12.95 0.18
N ASN A 321 -5.21 13.34 -0.45
CA ASN A 321 -6.11 14.37 0.07
C ASN A 321 -6.71 13.96 1.43
N SER A 322 -7.14 12.71 1.57
CA SER A 322 -7.68 12.18 2.83
C SER A 322 -6.65 12.24 3.97
N ILE A 323 -5.37 12.02 3.66
CA ILE A 323 -4.26 12.17 4.62
C ILE A 323 -4.18 13.62 5.07
N LEU A 324 -4.18 14.57 4.14
CA LEU A 324 -4.03 15.99 4.46
C LEU A 324 -5.21 16.54 5.26
N LEU A 325 -6.44 16.13 4.95
CA LEU A 325 -7.62 16.46 5.76
C LEU A 325 -7.50 15.92 7.18
N THR A 326 -7.08 14.66 7.32
CA THR A 326 -6.87 14.02 8.63
C THR A 326 -5.77 14.74 9.42
N THR A 327 -4.68 15.13 8.76
CA THR A 327 -3.57 15.87 9.37
C THR A 327 -4.03 17.25 9.85
N ALA A 328 -4.75 18.00 9.02
CA ALA A 328 -5.28 19.31 9.37
C ALA A 328 -6.24 19.24 10.57
N GLU A 329 -7.12 18.24 10.60
CA GLU A 329 -8.00 18.00 11.75
C GLU A 329 -7.23 17.62 13.01
N ALA A 330 -6.21 16.76 12.89
CA ALA A 330 -5.41 16.33 14.04
C ALA A 330 -4.63 17.48 14.70
N ILE A 331 -4.25 18.50 13.91
CA ILE A 331 -3.63 19.74 14.40
C ILE A 331 -4.67 20.66 15.05
N ALA A 332 -5.82 20.83 14.40
CA ALA A 332 -6.87 21.73 14.88
C ALA A 332 -7.55 21.23 16.17
N GLU A 333 -7.67 19.91 16.32
CA GLU A 333 -8.39 19.28 17.43
C GLU A 333 -7.52 18.20 18.11
N PRO A 334 -6.65 18.63 19.05
CA PRO A 334 -5.76 17.73 19.76
C PRO A 334 -6.52 16.75 20.67
N ALA A 335 -5.84 15.70 21.11
CA ALA A 335 -6.30 14.72 22.11
C ALA A 335 -7.48 13.80 21.71
N GLN A 336 -7.77 13.61 20.41
CA GLN A 336 -8.76 12.64 19.94
C GLN A 336 -8.15 11.57 19.03
N HIS A 337 -8.68 10.34 19.14
CA HIS A 337 -8.37 9.25 18.21
C HIS A 337 -9.46 9.16 17.15
N ARG A 338 -9.05 9.17 15.89
CA ARG A 338 -9.95 9.12 14.74
C ARG A 338 -9.52 8.02 13.80
N ILE A 339 -10.50 7.33 13.24
CA ILE A 339 -10.29 6.29 12.23
C ILE A 339 -11.09 6.71 11.03
N TYR A 340 -10.44 6.80 9.88
CA TYR A 340 -11.03 7.13 8.59
C TYR A 340 -10.76 6.02 7.59
N GLN A 341 -11.72 5.77 6.70
CA GLN A 341 -11.55 4.84 5.58
C GLN A 341 -11.61 5.62 4.27
N CYS A 342 -10.65 5.41 3.38
CA CYS A 342 -10.64 5.96 2.03
C CYS A 342 -10.91 4.80 1.07
N CYS A 343 -12.17 4.65 0.67
CA CYS A 343 -12.67 3.49 -0.08
C CYS A 343 -13.80 3.89 -1.03
N SER A 344 -14.04 3.05 -2.05
CA SER A 344 -15.12 3.23 -3.01
C SER A 344 -16.35 2.39 -2.70
N GLY A 345 -16.23 1.32 -1.91
CA GLY A 345 -17.26 0.29 -1.76
C GLY A 345 -18.65 0.80 -1.41
N SER A 346 -18.81 1.66 -0.40
CA SER A 346 -20.13 2.19 -0.01
C SER A 346 -20.69 3.22 -0.97
N GLY A 347 -19.85 4.10 -1.53
CA GLY A 347 -20.28 5.30 -2.26
C GLY A 347 -20.30 5.16 -3.78
N ASN A 348 -19.40 4.38 -4.37
CA ASN A 348 -19.26 4.17 -5.80
C ASN A 348 -18.68 2.77 -6.09
N PRO A 349 -19.39 1.68 -5.76
CA PRO A 349 -18.86 0.32 -5.89
C PRO A 349 -18.60 -0.06 -7.35
N ILE A 350 -17.58 -0.89 -7.58
CA ILE A 350 -17.36 -1.60 -8.84
C ILE A 350 -17.25 -3.11 -8.60
N LEU A 351 -17.95 -3.90 -9.42
CA LEU A 351 -17.88 -5.34 -9.34
C LEU A 351 -16.68 -5.87 -10.11
N MET A 352 -16.10 -6.98 -9.64
CA MET A 352 -15.00 -7.64 -10.32
C MET A 352 -15.35 -8.02 -11.78
N GLY A 353 -16.58 -8.46 -12.04
CA GLY A 353 -17.05 -8.74 -13.39
C GLY A 353 -17.03 -7.53 -14.32
N ASP A 354 -17.31 -6.33 -13.78
CA ASP A 354 -17.28 -5.09 -14.53
C ASP A 354 -15.84 -4.67 -14.84
N VAL A 355 -14.92 -4.80 -13.86
CA VAL A 355 -13.49 -4.58 -14.06
C VAL A 355 -12.95 -5.43 -15.20
N ILE A 356 -13.24 -6.74 -15.19
CA ILE A 356 -12.81 -7.67 -16.24
C ILE A 356 -13.36 -7.23 -17.60
N ARG A 357 -14.67 -7.01 -17.69
CA ARG A 357 -15.32 -6.62 -18.95
C ARG A 357 -14.75 -5.33 -19.53
N LEU A 358 -14.51 -4.31 -18.69
CA LEU A 358 -13.96 -3.02 -19.10
C LEU A 358 -12.53 -3.18 -19.62
N LEU A 359 -11.67 -3.86 -18.86
CA LEU A 359 -10.27 -4.07 -19.21
C LEU A 359 -10.12 -4.96 -20.44
N GLU A 360 -10.88 -6.05 -20.56
CA GLU A 360 -10.89 -6.91 -21.75
C GLU A 360 -11.36 -6.16 -22.99
N GLY A 361 -12.45 -5.41 -22.86
CA GLY A 361 -12.97 -4.59 -23.95
C GLY A 361 -11.93 -3.59 -24.45
N GLU A 362 -11.26 -2.91 -23.53
CA GLU A 362 -10.21 -1.95 -23.86
C GLU A 362 -8.98 -2.62 -24.46
N SER A 363 -8.57 -3.76 -23.90
CA SER A 363 -7.46 -4.56 -24.41
C SER A 363 -7.72 -4.99 -25.86
N LYS A 364 -8.91 -5.51 -26.17
CA LYS A 364 -9.24 -5.96 -27.53
C LYS A 364 -9.27 -4.81 -28.54
N ARG A 365 -9.80 -3.64 -28.15
CA ARG A 365 -9.90 -2.47 -29.04
C ARG A 365 -8.56 -1.77 -29.25
N ASN A 366 -7.80 -1.57 -28.16
CA ASN A 366 -6.71 -0.60 -28.10
C ASN A 366 -5.35 -1.20 -27.69
N TRP A 367 -5.16 -2.53 -27.69
CA TRP A 367 -3.88 -3.15 -27.29
C TRP A 367 -2.64 -2.54 -27.97
N ARG A 368 -2.76 -2.08 -29.22
CA ARG A 368 -1.65 -1.45 -29.98
C ARG A 368 -1.18 -0.12 -29.37
N ALA A 369 -2.04 0.59 -28.63
CA ALA A 369 -1.68 1.81 -27.93
C ALA A 369 -0.84 1.54 -26.67
N TYR A 370 -0.77 0.28 -26.22
CA TYR A 370 -0.10 -0.12 -24.99
C TYR A 370 1.11 -1.03 -25.27
N ASP A 371 2.12 -0.49 -25.96
CA ASP A 371 3.35 -1.15 -26.42
C ASP A 371 4.16 -1.85 -25.31
N ARG A 372 4.03 -1.40 -24.06
CA ARG A 372 4.72 -1.99 -22.91
C ARG A 372 3.86 -3.04 -22.22
N LEU A 373 2.54 -2.93 -22.26
CA LEU A 373 1.59 -3.85 -21.63
C LEU A 373 1.27 -5.07 -22.50
N PHE A 374 1.01 -4.87 -23.80
CA PHE A 374 0.69 -5.93 -24.76
C PHE A 374 1.83 -6.12 -25.77
N TYR A 375 2.27 -7.37 -25.94
CA TYR A 375 3.28 -7.73 -26.94
C TYR A 375 2.69 -8.42 -28.17
N SER A 376 1.43 -8.83 -28.09
CA SER A 376 0.67 -9.46 -29.14
C SER A 376 -0.81 -9.19 -28.91
N GLU A 377 -1.60 -9.35 -29.95
CA GLU A 377 -3.05 -9.25 -29.87
C GLU A 377 -3.65 -10.23 -28.83
N PRO A 378 -4.49 -9.76 -27.89
CA PRO A 378 -5.18 -10.61 -26.94
C PRO A 378 -6.31 -11.39 -27.65
N LYS A 379 -6.04 -12.65 -28.00
CA LYS A 379 -7.00 -13.53 -28.72
C LYS A 379 -7.95 -14.31 -27.81
N HIS A 380 -7.68 -14.34 -26.50
CA HIS A 380 -8.43 -15.16 -25.55
C HIS A 380 -9.14 -14.29 -24.53
N ASP A 381 -10.29 -14.77 -24.07
CA ASP A 381 -11.02 -14.19 -22.95
C ASP A 381 -10.33 -14.58 -21.62
N PHE A 382 -10.36 -13.65 -20.67
CA PHE A 382 -9.94 -13.82 -19.30
C PHE A 382 -11.02 -14.58 -18.52
N ARG A 383 -10.85 -15.90 -18.37
CA ARG A 383 -11.86 -16.73 -17.71
C ARG A 383 -11.75 -16.61 -16.20
N VAL A 384 -12.80 -16.13 -15.54
CA VAL A 384 -12.88 -16.18 -14.09
C VAL A 384 -13.62 -17.42 -13.62
N VAL A 385 -13.04 -18.11 -12.64
CA VAL A 385 -13.62 -19.30 -12.02
C VAL A 385 -13.73 -19.10 -10.52
N ASN A 386 -14.66 -19.80 -9.87
CA ASN A 386 -14.73 -19.78 -8.42
C ASN A 386 -13.50 -20.51 -7.81
N ASN A 387 -13.22 -20.28 -6.53
CA ASN A 387 -12.00 -20.81 -5.89
C ASN A 387 -11.98 -22.35 -5.77
N THR A 388 -13.15 -22.99 -5.70
CA THR A 388 -13.23 -24.46 -5.62
C THR A 388 -12.85 -25.08 -6.96
N THR A 389 -13.44 -24.57 -8.04
CA THR A 389 -13.12 -24.95 -9.41
C THR A 389 -11.65 -24.64 -9.73
N PHE A 390 -11.15 -23.47 -9.34
CA PHE A 390 -9.74 -23.12 -9.50
C PHE A 390 -8.81 -24.14 -8.82
N ARG A 391 -9.07 -24.47 -7.55
CA ARG A 391 -8.26 -25.45 -6.81
C ARG A 391 -8.30 -26.84 -7.43
N LEU A 392 -9.46 -27.28 -7.91
CA LEU A 392 -9.60 -28.55 -8.62
C LEU A 392 -8.77 -28.56 -9.91
N MET A 393 -8.94 -27.53 -10.76
CA MET A 393 -8.19 -27.39 -12.01
C MET A 393 -6.67 -27.36 -11.78
N MET A 394 -6.22 -26.59 -10.79
CA MET A 394 -4.81 -26.53 -10.41
C MET A 394 -4.28 -27.86 -9.87
N GLY A 395 -5.10 -28.62 -9.13
CA GLY A 395 -4.78 -29.98 -8.69
C GLY A 395 -4.57 -30.91 -9.87
N CYS A 396 -5.53 -30.96 -10.81
CA CYS A 396 -5.44 -31.77 -12.02
C CYS A 396 -4.22 -31.40 -12.88
N MET A 397 -3.99 -30.10 -13.11
CA MET A 397 -2.81 -29.62 -13.85
C MET A 397 -1.50 -30.00 -13.16
N GLY A 398 -1.46 -29.94 -11.83
CA GLY A 398 -0.31 -30.38 -11.03
C GLY A 398 0.01 -31.86 -11.24
N VAL A 399 -1.01 -32.72 -11.29
CA VAL A 399 -0.85 -34.16 -11.58
C VAL A 399 -0.32 -34.36 -13.00
N VAL A 400 -0.95 -33.75 -14.01
CA VAL A 400 -0.54 -33.85 -15.42
C VAL A 400 0.92 -33.43 -15.61
N VAL A 401 1.29 -32.30 -15.01
CA VAL A 401 2.67 -31.80 -15.10
C VAL A 401 3.64 -32.68 -14.32
N GLY A 402 3.22 -33.24 -13.19
CA GLY A 402 4.01 -34.24 -12.45
C GLY A 402 4.31 -35.48 -13.28
N VAL A 403 3.29 -36.06 -13.93
CA VAL A 403 3.42 -37.21 -14.84
C VAL A 403 4.35 -36.88 -16.01
N ARG A 404 4.14 -35.74 -16.67
CA ARG A 404 4.99 -35.30 -17.79
C ARG A 404 6.45 -35.08 -17.36
N SER A 405 6.67 -34.50 -16.18
CA SER A 405 8.02 -34.27 -15.64
C SER A 405 8.72 -35.59 -15.30
N ALA A 406 7.99 -36.59 -14.80
CA ALA A 406 8.53 -37.92 -14.55
C ALA A 406 8.92 -38.62 -15.86
N ALA A 407 8.06 -38.55 -16.89
CA ALA A 407 8.36 -39.08 -18.22
C ALA A 407 9.57 -38.39 -18.87
N GLN A 408 9.70 -37.07 -18.75
CA GLN A 408 10.86 -36.32 -19.26
C GLN A 408 12.17 -36.71 -18.56
N ARG A 409 12.13 -36.98 -17.25
CA ARG A 409 13.30 -37.50 -16.51
C ARG A 409 13.68 -38.90 -16.97
N LEU A 410 12.70 -39.77 -17.21
CA LEU A 410 12.95 -41.12 -17.75
C LEU A 410 13.57 -41.08 -19.15
N LEU A 411 13.26 -40.05 -19.94
CA LEU A 411 13.80 -39.83 -21.30
C LEU A 411 15.08 -38.98 -21.33
N GLY A 412 15.70 -38.68 -20.18
CA GLY A 412 16.97 -37.93 -20.12
C GLY A 412 16.88 -36.43 -20.43
N ALA A 413 15.67 -35.86 -20.58
CA ALA A 413 15.47 -34.44 -20.86
C ALA A 413 15.37 -33.64 -19.55
N GLY A 414 16.50 -33.12 -19.05
CA GLY A 414 16.57 -32.32 -17.83
C GLY A 414 16.33 -30.82 -18.08
N GLY A 415 15.14 -30.32 -17.76
CA GLY A 415 14.85 -28.89 -17.76
C GLY A 415 13.55 -28.56 -17.03
N ALA A 416 13.50 -27.43 -16.32
CA ALA A 416 12.24 -26.94 -15.75
C ALA A 416 11.27 -26.63 -16.91
N SER A 417 10.16 -27.36 -17.02
CA SER A 417 9.21 -27.12 -18.11
C SER A 417 8.58 -25.74 -17.96
N ARG A 418 8.44 -24.98 -19.06
CA ARG A 418 7.70 -23.70 -19.07
C ARG A 418 6.30 -23.83 -18.47
N SER A 419 5.69 -25.01 -18.58
CA SER A 419 4.40 -25.34 -17.96
C SER A 419 4.45 -25.40 -16.43
N LEU A 420 5.53 -25.92 -15.82
CA LEU A 420 5.72 -25.90 -14.36
C LEU A 420 5.82 -24.47 -13.83
N GLU A 421 6.55 -23.62 -14.53
CA GLU A 421 6.74 -22.22 -14.14
C GLU A 421 5.45 -21.40 -14.28
N ALA A 422 4.72 -21.58 -15.39
CA ALA A 422 3.41 -20.98 -15.58
C ALA A 422 2.41 -21.42 -14.50
N LEU A 423 2.38 -22.72 -14.15
CA LEU A 423 1.52 -23.23 -13.07
C LEU A 423 1.89 -22.66 -11.70
N ARG A 424 3.19 -22.61 -11.36
CA ARG A 424 3.66 -22.02 -10.09
C ARG A 424 3.28 -20.55 -10.00
N THR A 425 3.48 -19.81 -11.09
CA THR A 425 3.14 -18.39 -11.18
C THR A 425 1.64 -18.17 -10.98
N THR A 426 0.81 -18.93 -11.71
CA THR A 426 -0.66 -18.89 -11.60
C THR A 426 -1.12 -19.19 -10.18
N ARG A 427 -0.56 -20.24 -9.55
CA ARG A 427 -0.87 -20.61 -8.17
C ARG A 427 -0.51 -19.51 -7.18
N THR A 428 0.66 -18.89 -7.35
CA THR A 428 1.13 -17.83 -6.46
C THR A 428 0.26 -16.58 -6.57
N LEU A 429 -0.06 -16.13 -7.79
CA LEU A 429 -0.96 -15.00 -8.02
C LEU A 429 -2.34 -15.29 -7.42
N ALA A 430 -2.91 -16.45 -7.72
CA ALA A 430 -4.21 -16.87 -7.20
C ALA A 430 -4.27 -16.89 -5.67
N ILE A 431 -3.30 -17.54 -5.01
CA ILE A 431 -3.29 -17.60 -3.53
C ILE A 431 -3.15 -16.20 -2.95
N THR A 432 -2.24 -15.39 -3.50
CA THR A 432 -1.92 -14.06 -2.98
C THR A 432 -3.10 -13.08 -3.13
N PHE A 433 -3.86 -13.18 -4.22
CA PHE A 433 -4.89 -12.19 -4.56
C PHE A 433 -6.34 -12.68 -4.41
N SER A 434 -6.57 -13.97 -4.17
CA SER A 434 -7.93 -14.53 -4.03
C SER A 434 -8.77 -13.89 -2.92
N PHE A 435 -8.15 -13.42 -1.84
CA PHE A 435 -8.86 -12.73 -0.76
C PHE A 435 -9.39 -11.36 -1.20
N TYR A 436 -8.54 -10.59 -1.88
CA TYR A 436 -8.85 -9.24 -2.38
C TYR A 436 -9.88 -9.24 -3.51
N THR A 437 -10.01 -10.38 -4.21
CA THR A 437 -10.90 -10.56 -5.36
C THR A 437 -12.18 -11.35 -5.02
N GLN A 438 -12.39 -11.67 -3.74
CA GLN A 438 -13.59 -12.29 -3.20
C GLN A 438 -14.00 -11.70 -1.85
N PRO A 439 -14.07 -10.36 -1.71
CA PRO A 439 -14.37 -9.76 -0.42
C PRO A 439 -15.76 -10.19 0.05
N ARG A 440 -15.85 -10.40 1.37
CA ARG A 440 -17.08 -10.78 2.07
C ARG A 440 -17.68 -9.60 2.84
N TYR A 441 -17.22 -8.40 2.51
CA TYR A 441 -17.52 -7.18 3.20
C TYR A 441 -17.50 -6.00 2.25
N ARG A 442 -18.16 -4.92 2.69
CA ARG A 442 -18.23 -3.63 2.00
C ARG A 442 -17.69 -2.56 2.94
N PHE A 443 -16.70 -1.78 2.50
CA PHE A 443 -16.13 -0.70 3.32
C PHE A 443 -16.99 0.56 3.25
N HIS A 444 -17.08 1.28 4.38
CA HIS A 444 -17.80 2.55 4.53
C HIS A 444 -16.88 3.66 4.98
N ASN A 445 -17.02 4.84 4.37
CA ASN A 445 -16.23 6.05 4.64
C ASN A 445 -17.07 7.25 5.11
N ALA A 446 -18.18 7.01 5.81
CA ALA A 446 -19.10 8.07 6.20
C ALA A 446 -18.44 9.14 7.09
N LYS A 447 -17.50 8.77 7.98
CA LYS A 447 -16.76 9.73 8.80
C LYS A 447 -15.77 10.54 7.98
N LEU A 448 -15.07 9.94 7.01
CA LEU A 448 -14.19 10.70 6.10
C LEU A 448 -14.98 11.70 5.26
N LEU A 449 -16.15 11.31 4.74
CA LEU A 449 -17.02 12.24 3.99
C LEU A 449 -17.59 13.34 4.89
N ALA A 450 -17.96 13.02 6.12
CA ALA A 450 -18.36 14.01 7.11
C ALA A 450 -17.21 14.96 7.47
N LEU A 451 -15.97 14.44 7.57
CA LEU A 451 -14.79 15.27 7.76
C LEU A 451 -14.62 16.24 6.60
N ALA A 452 -14.68 15.77 5.36
CA ALA A 452 -14.54 16.61 4.17
C ALA A 452 -15.57 17.75 4.12
N GLN A 453 -16.80 17.52 4.59
CA GLN A 453 -17.84 18.57 4.68
C GLN A 453 -17.52 19.68 5.70
N ARG A 454 -16.60 19.43 6.64
CA ARG A 454 -16.11 20.44 7.58
C ARG A 454 -15.07 21.36 6.95
N PHE A 455 -14.52 20.99 5.79
CA PHE A 455 -13.67 21.85 4.99
C PHE A 455 -14.58 22.60 4.01
N GLY A 456 -14.39 23.92 3.89
CA GLY A 456 -15.22 24.75 3.01
C GLY A 456 -15.21 24.26 1.55
N SER A 457 -16.14 24.73 0.72
CA SER A 457 -16.29 24.28 -0.67
C SER A 457 -15.00 24.41 -1.50
N GLU A 458 -14.22 25.49 -1.31
CA GLU A 458 -12.94 25.69 -2.00
C GLU A 458 -11.92 24.59 -1.67
N GLU A 459 -11.80 24.23 -0.39
CA GLU A 459 -10.92 23.15 0.06
C GLU A 459 -11.44 21.79 -0.44
N GLY A 460 -12.74 21.61 -0.57
CA GLY A 460 -13.35 20.43 -1.19
C GLY A 460 -12.97 20.25 -2.66
N TYR A 461 -12.78 21.34 -3.41
CA TYR A 461 -12.26 21.29 -4.79
C TYR A 461 -10.76 21.02 -4.83
N LEU A 462 -9.99 21.56 -3.87
CA LEU A 462 -8.54 21.38 -3.84
C LEU A 462 -8.13 20.01 -3.30
N PHE A 463 -8.90 19.43 -2.37
CA PHE A 463 -8.61 18.16 -1.71
C PHE A 463 -9.81 17.20 -1.78
N PRO A 464 -10.26 16.82 -2.98
CA PRO A 464 -11.37 15.87 -3.12
C PRO A 464 -11.02 14.51 -2.51
N VAL A 465 -11.98 13.89 -1.83
CA VAL A 465 -11.85 12.55 -1.23
C VAL A 465 -12.97 11.59 -1.63
N ASP A 466 -13.97 12.08 -2.37
CA ASP A 466 -15.17 11.31 -2.68
C ASP A 466 -14.95 10.40 -3.89
N ALA A 467 -15.06 9.09 -3.69
CA ALA A 467 -14.93 8.10 -4.74
C ALA A 467 -16.00 8.23 -5.85
N ARG A 468 -17.10 8.97 -5.64
CA ARG A 468 -18.10 9.27 -6.68
C ARG A 468 -17.56 10.10 -7.84
N LEU A 469 -16.37 10.70 -7.69
CA LEU A 469 -15.65 11.36 -8.79
C LEU A 469 -15.10 10.37 -9.83
N ILE A 470 -15.03 9.08 -9.50
CA ILE A 470 -14.50 8.05 -10.38
C ILE A 470 -15.56 7.66 -11.42
N ASN A 471 -15.32 8.03 -12.68
CA ASN A 471 -16.01 7.40 -13.80
C ASN A 471 -15.29 6.08 -14.12
N TRP A 472 -15.85 4.95 -13.70
CA TRP A 472 -15.17 3.66 -13.79
C TRP A 472 -14.69 3.26 -15.20
N PRO A 473 -15.50 3.37 -16.27
CA PRO A 473 -15.03 3.12 -17.63
C PRO A 473 -13.84 4.00 -18.02
N ASP A 474 -13.92 5.31 -17.76
CA ASP A 474 -12.85 6.23 -18.12
C ASP A 474 -11.57 5.99 -17.30
N TYR A 475 -11.74 5.83 -15.99
CA TYR A 475 -10.65 5.62 -15.06
C TYR A 475 -9.91 4.31 -15.37
N LEU A 476 -10.60 3.18 -15.52
CA LEU A 476 -9.92 1.91 -15.76
C LEU A 476 -9.33 1.82 -17.16
N CYS A 477 -10.09 2.20 -18.19
CA CYS A 477 -9.66 1.99 -19.58
C CYS A 477 -8.70 3.08 -20.05
N ARG A 478 -9.04 4.36 -19.88
CA ARG A 478 -8.28 5.46 -20.48
C ARG A 478 -7.18 5.97 -19.56
N ILE A 479 -7.46 6.13 -18.27
CA ILE A 479 -6.50 6.71 -17.31
C ILE A 479 -5.52 5.65 -16.81
N HIS A 480 -6.04 4.58 -16.21
CA HIS A 480 -5.25 3.58 -15.50
C HIS A 480 -4.44 2.68 -16.43
N MET A 481 -5.03 2.11 -17.50
CA MET A 481 -4.25 1.29 -18.45
C MET A 481 -3.15 2.09 -19.16
N THR A 482 -3.43 3.34 -19.55
CA THR A 482 -2.42 4.25 -20.11
C THR A 482 -1.31 4.53 -19.10
N GLY A 483 -1.71 4.81 -17.85
CA GLY A 483 -0.81 5.02 -16.73
C GLY A 483 0.12 3.82 -16.44
N LEU A 484 -0.47 2.63 -16.34
CA LEU A 484 0.25 1.37 -16.17
C LEU A 484 1.26 1.15 -17.32
N ASN A 485 0.85 1.36 -18.56
CA ASN A 485 1.72 1.27 -19.73
C ASN A 485 2.87 2.29 -19.67
N ARG A 486 2.58 3.54 -19.30
CA ARG A 486 3.54 4.65 -19.33
C ARG A 486 4.52 4.66 -18.16
N TYR A 487 4.04 4.50 -16.94
CA TYR A 487 4.81 4.78 -15.72
C TYR A 487 5.32 3.52 -15.03
N ALA A 488 4.50 2.47 -14.92
CA ALA A 488 4.86 1.27 -14.17
C ALA A 488 5.65 0.24 -15.00
N LEU A 489 5.49 0.25 -16.34
CA LEU A 489 6.13 -0.73 -17.23
C LEU A 489 7.31 -0.13 -18.01
N ARG A 490 8.40 -0.89 -18.04
CA ARG A 490 9.55 -0.61 -18.91
C ARG A 490 9.32 -1.19 -20.29
N ARG A 491 9.87 -0.54 -21.31
CA ARG A 491 9.92 -1.13 -22.65
C ARG A 491 10.74 -2.41 -22.58
N ARG A 492 10.31 -3.40 -23.34
CA ARG A 492 11.15 -4.57 -23.59
C ARG A 492 12.32 -4.07 -24.42
N GLU A 493 13.52 -4.08 -23.86
CA GLU A 493 14.73 -3.93 -24.68
C GLU A 493 14.63 -4.96 -25.81
N ALA A 494 14.89 -4.53 -27.04
CA ALA A 494 14.93 -5.41 -28.19
C ALA A 494 16.09 -6.39 -27.95
N ALA A 495 15.80 -7.51 -27.28
CA ALA A 495 16.77 -8.55 -27.04
C ALA A 495 17.26 -9.03 -28.41
N ALA A 496 18.55 -8.82 -28.67
CA ALA A 496 19.31 -9.55 -29.64
C ALA A 496 18.88 -11.02 -29.62
N ALA A 497 18.68 -11.59 -30.79
CA ALA A 497 18.28 -12.98 -30.97
C ALA A 497 19.32 -13.93 -30.33
N SER A 498 19.12 -14.31 -29.06
CA SER A 498 19.64 -15.55 -28.48
C SER A 498 18.98 -15.89 -27.14
N SER A 499 18.32 -17.06 -27.12
CA SER A 499 17.85 -17.86 -25.97
C SER A 499 16.76 -17.32 -25.01
N PRO A 500 15.71 -18.14 -24.71
CA PRO A 500 14.59 -17.75 -23.86
C PRO A 500 14.89 -18.05 -22.38
N ALA A 501 15.48 -17.10 -21.66
CA ALA A 501 15.60 -17.15 -20.20
C ALA A 501 14.34 -16.54 -19.53
N GLY A 502 13.84 -17.22 -18.50
CA GLY A 502 12.59 -16.90 -17.80
C GLY A 502 12.57 -15.49 -17.21
N VAL A 503 11.59 -14.70 -17.62
CA VAL A 503 11.23 -13.45 -16.95
C VAL A 503 10.24 -13.79 -15.84
N ALA A 504 10.78 -14.00 -14.64
CA ALA A 504 10.03 -13.99 -13.39
C ALA A 504 9.16 -12.73 -13.38
N LEU A 505 7.85 -12.89 -13.11
CA LEU A 505 7.04 -11.72 -12.77
C LEU A 505 7.74 -11.05 -11.57
N PRO A 506 7.99 -9.73 -11.61
CA PRO A 506 8.56 -9.05 -10.45
C PRO A 506 7.63 -9.35 -9.28
N ALA A 507 8.22 -9.83 -8.17
CA ALA A 507 7.52 -9.75 -6.89
C ALA A 507 6.99 -8.31 -6.77
N PRO A 508 5.77 -8.09 -6.23
CA PRO A 508 5.31 -6.74 -5.94
C PRO A 508 6.47 -6.06 -5.23
N GLN A 509 6.95 -4.95 -5.82
CA GLN A 509 8.17 -4.31 -5.35
C GLN A 509 8.02 -4.14 -3.85
N ALA A 510 8.83 -4.87 -3.07
CA ALA A 510 9.04 -4.51 -1.69
C ALA A 510 9.37 -3.02 -1.74
N ALA A 511 8.68 -2.21 -0.93
CA ALA A 511 9.10 -0.84 -0.71
C ALA A 511 10.61 -0.89 -0.41
N ARG A 512 11.40 -0.38 -1.34
CA ARG A 512 12.85 -0.25 -1.22
C ARG A 512 13.17 1.15 -0.71
#